data_AF-A0A959AXJ4-F1
#
_entry.id   AF-A0A959AXJ4-F1
#
_cell.length_a   1.000
_cell.length_b   1.000
_cell.length_c   1.000
_cell.angle_alpha   90.00
_cell.angle_beta   90.00
_cell.angle_gamma   90.00
#
_symmetry.space_group_name_H-M   'P 1'
#
loop_
_entity.id
_entity.type
_entity.pdbx_description
1 polymer ?
#
loop_
_entity_poly.entity_id
_entity_poly.type
_entity_poly.pdbx_seq_one_letter_code
_entity_poly.pdbx_strand_id
1 'polypeptide(L)'
;MVSAKAFRALKGYDAMEEDFWPGPHQSDANGSAKLALACIERSLGAWKIILNHLPDRTDELLGLLVLLERSRRGLKQAFPNAEKFIRPGFDEQ
;
A
#
# COMPACT_ATOMS: atom_id res chain seq x y z
N MET A 1 -3.29 7.39 -7.29
CA MET A 1 -3.23 7.40 -5.81
C MET A 1 -2.12 6.48 -5.27
N VAL A 2 -2.05 5.20 -5.66
CA VAL A 2 -1.01 4.25 -5.22
C VAL A 2 0.42 4.79 -5.42
N SER A 3 0.74 5.27 -6.61
CA SER A 3 2.07 5.82 -6.93
C SER A 3 2.47 7.00 -6.05
N ALA A 4 1.56 7.96 -5.86
CA ALA A 4 1.81 9.14 -5.04
C ALA A 4 2.07 8.79 -3.56
N LYS A 5 1.32 7.83 -3.01
CA LYS A 5 1.49 7.41 -1.61
C LYS A 5 2.71 6.52 -1.40
N ALA A 6 3.00 5.62 -2.35
CA ALA A 6 4.26 4.85 -2.34
C ALA A 6 5.48 5.77 -2.43
N PHE A 7 5.44 6.77 -3.32
CA PHE A 7 6.52 7.74 -3.44
C PHE A 7 6.70 8.57 -2.17
N ARG A 8 5.62 9.05 -1.55
CA ARG A 8 5.71 9.78 -0.28
C ARG A 8 6.32 8.91 0.82
N ALA A 9 5.89 7.65 0.93
CA ALA A 9 6.45 6.72 1.90
C ALA A 9 7.97 6.57 1.72
N LEU A 10 8.42 6.32 0.49
CA LEU A 10 9.85 6.19 0.17
C LEU A 10 10.64 7.47 0.43
N LYS A 11 10.07 8.64 0.09
CA LYS A 11 10.71 9.93 0.34
C LYS A 11 10.91 10.20 1.84
N GLY A 12 9.99 9.73 2.69
CA GLY A 12 10.05 9.89 4.14
C GLY A 12 10.83 8.77 4.85
N TYR A 13 11.42 7.82 4.14
CA TYR A 13 12.02 6.61 4.73
C TYR A 13 13.15 6.95 5.70
N ASP A 14 14.11 7.77 5.27
CA ASP A 14 15.29 8.10 6.06
C ASP A 14 14.98 9.02 7.26
N ALA A 15 13.90 9.80 7.16
CA ALA A 15 13.47 10.74 8.20
C ALA A 15 12.49 10.13 9.21
N MET A 16 12.27 8.80 9.19
CA MET A 16 11.29 8.15 10.07
C MET A 16 11.59 8.30 11.56
N GLU A 17 12.85 8.44 11.95
CA GLU A 17 13.25 8.66 13.35
C GLU A 17 13.09 10.13 13.78
N GLU A 18 13.05 11.05 12.83
CA GLU A 18 12.90 12.50 13.06
C GLU A 18 11.43 12.95 13.08
N ASP A 19 10.51 12.01 12.81
CA ASP A 19 9.09 12.31 12.67
C ASP A 19 8.45 12.72 14.01
N PHE A 20 7.75 13.85 14.02
CA PHE A 20 7.25 14.48 15.26
C PHE A 20 5.94 13.87 15.77
N TRP A 21 5.44 12.81 15.13
CA TRP A 21 4.16 12.19 15.47
C TRP A 21 4.29 11.34 16.75
N PRO A 22 3.40 11.55 17.73
CA PRO A 22 3.47 10.81 18.99
C PRO A 22 3.08 9.34 18.79
N GLY A 23 3.92 8.44 19.31
CA GLY A 23 3.61 7.01 19.43
C GLY A 23 4.45 6.11 18.52
N PRO A 24 4.59 4.82 18.90
CA PRO A 24 5.38 3.88 18.12
C PRO A 24 4.79 3.71 16.72
N HIS A 25 5.66 3.73 15.72
CA HIS A 25 5.33 3.49 14.31
C HIS A 25 4.41 4.53 13.63
N GLN A 26 4.09 5.66 14.29
CA GLN A 26 3.19 6.70 13.74
C GLN A 26 3.87 7.68 12.77
N SER A 27 4.85 7.26 11.98
CA SER A 27 5.51 8.14 10.99
C SER A 27 4.63 8.41 9.75
N ASP A 28 4.80 9.57 9.08
CA ASP A 28 4.15 9.87 7.78
C ASP A 28 4.53 8.82 6.72
N ALA A 29 5.74 8.27 6.82
CA ALA A 29 6.20 7.20 5.94
C ALA A 29 5.39 5.92 6.14
N ASN A 30 5.21 5.45 7.38
CA ASN A 30 4.38 4.28 7.69
C ASN A 30 2.90 4.54 7.35
N GLY A 31 2.37 5.72 7.63
CA GLY A 31 0.98 6.08 7.28
C GLY A 31 0.75 6.11 5.77
N SER A 32 1.71 6.66 5.01
CA SER A 32 1.69 6.67 3.55
C SER A 32 1.81 5.26 2.98
N ALA A 33 2.67 4.42 3.56
CA ALA A 33 2.82 3.02 3.17
C ALA A 33 1.53 2.22 3.44
N LYS A 34 0.91 2.36 4.62
CA LYS A 34 -0.35 1.69 4.97
C LYS A 34 -1.46 2.04 4.00
N LEU A 35 -1.58 3.33 3.64
CA LEU A 35 -2.57 3.76 2.66
C LEU A 35 -2.28 3.22 1.26
N ALA A 36 -1.03 3.23 0.81
CA ALA A 36 -0.65 2.66 -0.48
C ALA A 36 -0.97 1.16 -0.55
N LEU A 37 -0.65 0.40 0.49
CA LEU A 37 -0.98 -1.02 0.63
C LEU A 37 -2.49 -1.26 0.58
N ALA A 38 -3.29 -0.48 1.33
CA ALA A 38 -4.73 -0.58 1.32
C ALA A 38 -5.36 -0.25 -0.05
N CYS A 39 -4.76 0.65 -0.83
CA CYS A 39 -5.17 0.91 -2.21
C CYS A 39 -4.80 -0.25 -3.15
N ILE A 40 -3.61 -0.85 -3.00
CA ILE A 40 -3.18 -1.99 -3.81
C ILE A 40 -4.08 -3.21 -3.57
N GLU A 41 -4.38 -3.54 -2.31
CA GLU A 41 -5.27 -4.65 -1.96
C GLU A 41 -6.67 -4.48 -2.57
N ARG A 42 -7.24 -3.25 -2.49
CA ARG A 42 -8.52 -2.94 -3.14
C ARG A 42 -8.44 -3.08 -4.66
N SER A 43 -7.38 -2.60 -5.29
CA SER A 43 -7.17 -2.75 -6.73
C SER A 43 -7.04 -4.22 -7.13
N LEU A 44 -6.28 -5.02 -6.39
CA LEU A 44 -6.15 -6.47 -6.63
C LEU A 44 -7.53 -7.17 -6.54
N GLY A 45 -8.33 -6.83 -5.53
CA GLY A 45 -9.69 -7.35 -5.39
C GLY A 45 -10.60 -6.97 -6.57
N ALA A 46 -10.61 -5.69 -6.96
CA ALA A 46 -11.41 -5.22 -8.09
C ALA A 46 -11.02 -5.88 -9.41
N TRP A 47 -9.71 -5.99 -9.70
CA TRP A 47 -9.23 -6.64 -10.92
C TRP A 47 -9.54 -8.13 -10.96
N LYS A 48 -9.50 -8.83 -9.82
CA LYS A 48 -9.93 -10.23 -9.73
C LYS A 48 -11.42 -10.40 -10.06
N ILE A 49 -12.27 -9.49 -9.58
CA ILE A 49 -13.70 -9.49 -9.91
C ILE A 49 -13.90 -9.27 -11.41
N ILE A 50 -13.21 -8.29 -12.00
CA ILE A 50 -13.27 -8.03 -13.45
C ILE A 50 -12.84 -9.27 -14.24
N LEU A 51 -11.76 -9.95 -13.82
CA LEU A 51 -11.26 -11.15 -14.47
C LEU A 51 -12.30 -12.28 -14.49
N ASN A 52 -13.05 -12.45 -13.40
CA ASN A 52 -14.13 -13.44 -13.34
C ASN A 52 -15.24 -13.17 -14.38
N HIS A 53 -15.41 -11.91 -14.81
CA HIS A 53 -16.40 -11.52 -15.81
C HIS A 53 -15.83 -11.39 -17.24
N LEU A 54 -14.51 -11.38 -17.40
CA LEU A 54 -13.81 -11.21 -18.69
C LEU A 54 -12.66 -12.23 -18.83
N PRO A 55 -12.95 -13.55 -18.84
CA PRO A 55 -11.92 -14.59 -18.87
C PRO A 55 -11.02 -14.51 -20.11
N ASP A 56 -11.54 -14.04 -21.25
CA ASP A 56 -10.78 -13.91 -22.49
C ASP A 56 -9.68 -12.82 -22.44
N ARG A 57 -9.71 -11.95 -21.43
CA ARG A 57 -8.72 -10.89 -21.20
C ARG A 57 -7.68 -11.27 -20.13
N THR A 58 -7.65 -12.53 -19.70
CA THR A 58 -6.77 -12.99 -18.62
C THR A 58 -5.32 -12.68 -18.88
N ASP A 59 -4.79 -13.02 -20.05
CA ASP A 59 -3.37 -12.84 -20.35
C ASP A 59 -2.96 -11.35 -20.36
N GLU A 60 -3.85 -10.48 -20.84
CA GLU A 60 -3.64 -9.02 -20.84
C GLU A 60 -3.61 -8.44 -19.42
N LEU A 61 -4.45 -8.96 -18.52
CA LEU A 61 -4.61 -8.46 -17.16
C LEU A 61 -3.63 -9.11 -16.16
N LEU A 62 -3.08 -10.28 -16.47
CA LEU A 62 -2.17 -11.00 -15.58
C LEU A 62 -0.93 -10.17 -15.26
N GLY A 63 -0.38 -9.47 -16.25
CA GLY A 63 0.79 -8.58 -16.08
C GLY A 63 0.54 -7.48 -15.06
N LEU A 64 -0.66 -6.89 -15.07
CA LEU A 64 -1.07 -5.85 -14.11
C LEU A 64 -1.18 -6.41 -12.69
N LEU A 65 -1.81 -7.59 -12.54
CA LEU A 65 -1.92 -8.26 -11.24
C LEU A 65 -0.55 -8.61 -10.65
N VAL A 66 0.37 -9.09 -11.50
CA VAL A 66 1.76 -9.38 -11.12
C VAL A 66 2.47 -8.10 -10.67
N LEU A 67 2.30 -6.98 -11.39
CA LEU A 67 2.91 -5.71 -11.01
C LEU A 67 2.38 -5.21 -9.66
N LEU A 68 1.06 -5.21 -9.47
CA LEU A 68 0.42 -4.80 -8.21
C LEU A 68 0.94 -5.64 -7.04
N GLU A 69 1.01 -6.96 -7.21
CA GLU A 69 1.48 -7.88 -6.18
C GLU A 69 2.98 -7.69 -5.87
N ARG A 70 3.81 -7.45 -6.88
CA ARG A 70 5.23 -7.10 -6.69
C ARG A 70 5.38 -5.78 -5.90
N SER A 71 4.65 -4.74 -6.28
CA SER A 71 4.64 -3.46 -5.56
C SER A 71 4.19 -3.63 -4.11
N ARG A 72 3.15 -4.44 -3.87
CA ARG A 72 2.67 -4.76 -2.52
C ARG A 72 3.76 -5.38 -1.66
N ARG A 73 4.43 -6.42 -2.17
CA ARG A 73 5.51 -7.11 -1.45
C ARG A 73 6.69 -6.19 -1.18
N GLY A 74 7.09 -5.38 -2.16
CA GLY A 74 8.17 -4.41 -2.00
C GLY A 74 7.85 -3.38 -0.90
N LEU A 75 6.62 -2.84 -0.88
CA LEU A 75 6.19 -1.93 0.18
C LEU A 75 6.15 -2.59 1.56
N LYS A 76 5.67 -3.84 1.66
CA LYS A 76 5.68 -4.57 2.94
C LYS A 76 7.09 -4.86 3.46
N GLN A 77 8.03 -5.14 2.56
CA GLN A 77 9.43 -5.35 2.91
C GLN A 77 10.11 -4.05 3.36
N ALA A 78 9.87 -2.95 2.67
CA ALA A 78 10.41 -1.65 3.04
C ALA A 78 9.80 -1.12 4.34
N PHE A 79 8.49 -1.24 4.52
CA PHE A 79 7.77 -0.69 5.68
C PHE A 79 7.11 -1.81 6.51
N PRO A 80 7.89 -2.64 7.23
CA PRO A 80 7.36 -3.79 7.97
C PRO A 80 6.40 -3.40 9.09
N ASN A 81 6.46 -2.14 9.55
CA ASN A 81 5.60 -1.60 10.60
C ASN A 81 4.43 -0.76 10.06
N ALA A 82 4.24 -0.67 8.74
CA ALA A 82 3.15 0.11 8.14
C ALA A 82 1.78 -0.30 8.70
N GLU A 83 1.50 -1.59 8.86
CA GLU A 83 0.20 -2.06 9.38
C GLU A 83 -0.06 -1.63 10.83
N LYS A 84 1.01 -1.39 11.61
CA LYS A 84 0.93 -0.90 13.00
C LYS A 84 0.61 0.58 13.10
N PHE A 85 0.72 1.34 12.00
CA PHE A 85 0.25 2.72 11.94
C PHE A 85 -1.26 2.75 12.18
N ILE A 86 -1.75 3.59 13.09
CA ILE A 86 -3.18 3.70 13.39
C ILE A 86 -3.69 4.93 12.67
N ARG A 87 -4.60 4.75 11.70
CA ARG A 87 -5.19 5.87 10.98
C ARG A 87 -6.30 6.48 11.84
N PRO A 88 -6.16 7.72 12.33
CA PRO A 88 -7.19 8.35 13.14
C PRO A 88 -8.51 8.41 12.38
N GLY A 89 -9.60 7.99 13.02
CA GLY A 89 -10.93 7.92 12.41
C GLY A 89 -11.16 6.79 11.39
N PHE A 90 -10.21 5.85 11.22
CA PHE A 90 -10.38 4.67 10.37
C PHE A 90 -10.11 3.35 11.09
N ASP A 91 -9.04 3.25 11.88
CA ASP A 91 -8.56 1.98 12.47
C ASP A 91 -8.86 1.84 13.97
N GLU A 92 -9.52 2.82 14.59
CA GLU A 92 -9.69 2.95 16.05
C GLU A 92 -11.00 2.31 16.59
N GLN A 93 -11.70 1.51 15.79
CA GLN A 93 -12.99 0.89 16.12
C GLN A 93 -12.90 -0.63 16.22
#